data_AF-A0A923QB73-F1
#
_entry.id   AF-A0A923QB73-F1
#
_cell.length_a   1.000
_cell.length_b   1.000
_cell.length_c   1.000
_cell.angle_alpha   90.00
_cell.angle_beta   90.00
_cell.angle_gamma   90.00
#
_symmetry.space_group_name_H-M   'P 1'
#
loop_
_entity.id
_entity.type
_entity.pdbx_description
1 polymer ?
#
loop_
_entity_poly.entity_id
_entity_poly.type
_entity_poly.pdbx_seq_one_letter_code
_entity_poly.pdbx_strand_id
1 'polypeptide(L)'
;HVHRGALASFGRLPLRSAADVLAGATRVVVMEAVTNHTNLGAVFRSAAALGMDAVLLSPTSCDPLYRRTVRVSMGQVFSVPYAFLEEWPEGIDEVRAAGFRVLALTPAGAATDLAQLRVGADEKVALLFGAEGPGLTEEVMARSDERVRIAMAAGVDSLNVGAAAAVACWVLGRRP
;
A
#
# COMPACT_ATOMS: atom_id res chain seq x y z
N HIS A 1 24.49 12.09 12.92
CA HIS A 1 23.61 13.04 13.64
C HIS A 1 22.15 12.64 13.47
N VAL A 2 21.47 12.25 14.56
CA VAL A 2 20.12 11.62 14.51
C VAL A 2 18.98 12.64 14.64
N HIS A 3 19.19 13.77 15.31
CA HIS A 3 18.26 14.89 15.39
C HIS A 3 19.01 16.17 14.97
N ARG A 4 18.43 16.96 14.05
CA ARG A 4 19.00 18.24 13.61
C ARG A 4 18.79 19.35 14.66
N GLY A 5 18.91 19.01 15.95
CA GLY A 5 18.72 19.92 17.08
C GLY A 5 17.29 20.01 17.65
N ALA A 6 16.28 19.38 17.04
CA ALA A 6 14.90 19.37 17.55
C ALA A 6 14.37 17.94 17.74
N LEU A 7 13.58 17.74 18.81
CA LEU A 7 12.87 16.51 19.15
C LEU A 7 11.45 16.87 19.62
N ALA A 8 10.50 15.98 19.37
CA ALA A 8 9.12 16.10 19.82
C ALA A 8 8.61 14.73 20.28
N SER A 9 7.72 14.74 21.26
CA SER A 9 7.00 13.56 21.75
C SER A 9 5.51 13.78 21.51
N PHE A 10 4.82 12.77 20.99
CA PHE A 10 3.42 12.84 20.61
C PHE A 10 2.65 11.71 21.30
N GLY A 11 1.42 11.99 21.71
CA GLY A 11 0.48 10.94 22.10
C GLY A 11 -0.02 10.20 20.86
N ARG A 12 -0.02 8.87 20.90
CA ARG A 12 -0.63 8.06 19.82
C ARG A 12 -2.14 8.24 19.89
N LEU A 13 -2.74 8.68 18.78
CA LEU A 13 -4.19 8.71 18.64
C LEU A 13 -4.73 7.28 18.49
N PRO A 14 -5.98 7.02 18.93
CA PRO A 14 -6.67 5.78 18.59
C PRO A 14 -6.62 5.53 17.09
N LEU A 15 -6.37 4.28 16.69
CA LEU A 15 -6.40 3.88 15.29
C LEU A 15 -7.84 3.98 14.77
N ARG A 16 -7.98 4.43 13.53
CA ARG A 16 -9.26 4.38 12.82
C ARG A 16 -9.54 2.95 12.38
N SER A 17 -10.82 2.61 12.26
CA SER A 17 -11.20 1.34 11.63
C SER A 17 -10.90 1.35 10.14
N ALA A 18 -10.80 0.18 9.52
CA ALA A 18 -10.66 0.06 8.07
C ALA A 18 -11.86 0.69 7.34
N ALA A 19 -13.09 0.42 7.80
CA ALA A 19 -14.31 1.06 7.34
C ALA A 19 -14.24 2.60 7.34
N ASP A 20 -13.78 3.24 8.42
CA ASP A 20 -13.65 4.71 8.49
C ASP A 20 -12.66 5.26 7.47
N VAL A 21 -11.56 4.55 7.26
CA VAL A 21 -10.52 4.91 6.30
C VAL A 21 -11.01 4.74 4.86
N LEU A 22 -11.80 3.69 4.59
CA LEU A 22 -12.32 3.37 3.26
C LEU A 22 -13.49 4.27 2.85
N ALA A 23 -14.30 4.77 3.78
CA ALA A 23 -15.52 5.52 3.50
C ALA A 23 -15.29 6.77 2.61
N GLY A 24 -14.17 7.47 2.82
CA GLY A 24 -13.79 8.67 2.06
C GLY A 24 -12.78 8.44 0.94
N ALA A 25 -12.37 7.19 0.70
CA ALA A 25 -11.28 6.86 -0.19
C ALA A 25 -11.75 6.30 -1.54
N THR A 26 -10.91 6.48 -2.55
CA THR A 26 -11.07 5.94 -3.91
C THR A 26 -9.79 5.29 -4.43
N ARG A 27 -8.63 5.62 -3.87
CA ARG A 27 -7.32 5.02 -4.17
C ARG A 27 -6.66 4.63 -2.86
N VAL A 28 -6.49 3.35 -2.61
CA VAL A 28 -5.84 2.87 -1.39
C VAL A 28 -4.71 1.90 -1.71
N VAL A 29 -3.74 1.85 -0.82
CA VAL A 29 -2.68 0.84 -0.83
C VAL A 29 -2.98 -0.16 0.27
N VAL A 30 -2.85 -1.45 0.01
CA VAL A 30 -2.95 -2.53 0.99
C VAL A 30 -1.61 -3.26 1.04
N MET A 31 -1.04 -3.41 2.24
CA MET A 31 0.24 -4.09 2.42
C MET A 31 0.07 -5.37 3.24
N GLU A 32 0.48 -6.50 2.69
CA GLU A 32 0.61 -7.76 3.40
C GLU A 32 2.01 -7.89 4.01
N ALA A 33 2.07 -8.11 5.32
CA ALA A 33 3.23 -8.55 6.07
C ALA A 33 4.51 -7.73 5.80
N VAL A 34 4.38 -6.41 5.63
CA VAL A 34 5.53 -5.52 5.40
C VAL A 34 6.27 -5.28 6.71
N THR A 35 7.38 -5.99 6.91
CA THR A 35 8.17 -5.91 8.16
C THR A 35 9.33 -4.90 8.09
N ASN A 36 9.72 -4.46 6.89
CA ASN A 36 10.78 -3.47 6.71
C ASN A 36 10.25 -2.04 6.82
N HIS A 37 10.56 -1.40 7.94
CA HIS A 37 10.22 0.00 8.23
C HIS A 37 10.71 1.01 7.18
N THR A 38 11.78 0.71 6.44
CA THR A 38 12.24 1.59 5.36
C THR A 38 11.26 1.56 4.19
N ASN A 39 10.81 0.36 3.82
CA ASN A 39 9.86 0.19 2.72
C ASN A 39 8.48 0.71 3.11
N LEU A 40 8.01 0.44 4.32
CA LEU A 40 6.76 1.03 4.80
C LEU A 40 6.82 2.57 4.75
N GLY A 41 7.94 3.17 5.17
CA GLY A 41 8.12 4.62 5.10
C GLY A 41 8.10 5.15 3.66
N ALA A 42 8.72 4.42 2.73
CA ALA A 42 8.71 4.75 1.31
C ALA A 42 7.30 4.63 0.70
N VAL A 43 6.52 3.63 1.09
CA VAL A 43 5.11 3.45 0.70
C VAL A 43 4.28 4.64 1.16
N PHE A 44 4.34 5.02 2.45
CA PHE A 44 3.61 6.18 2.96
C PHE A 44 3.98 7.48 2.24
N ARG A 45 5.27 7.70 1.96
CA ARG A 45 5.71 8.87 1.19
C ARG A 45 5.17 8.87 -0.23
N SER A 46 5.20 7.71 -0.88
CA SER A 46 4.73 7.55 -2.25
C SER A 46 3.22 7.73 -2.33
N ALA A 47 2.48 7.12 -1.40
CA ALA A 47 1.03 7.28 -1.26
C ALA A 47 0.65 8.76 -1.16
N ALA A 48 1.28 9.51 -0.25
CA ALA A 48 1.05 10.95 -0.11
C ALA A 48 1.40 11.73 -1.39
N ALA A 49 2.55 11.45 -1.99
CA ALA A 49 3.04 12.21 -3.14
C ALA A 49 2.29 11.91 -4.44
N LEU A 50 1.64 10.76 -4.54
CA LEU A 50 1.03 10.24 -5.76
C LEU A 50 -0.49 10.10 -5.64
N GLY A 51 -1.12 10.75 -4.66
CA GLY A 51 -2.58 10.87 -4.59
C GLY A 51 -3.31 9.61 -4.15
N MET A 52 -2.69 8.76 -3.32
CA MET A 52 -3.40 7.71 -2.62
C MET A 52 -4.05 8.30 -1.37
N ASP A 53 -5.30 7.89 -1.12
CA ASP A 53 -6.12 8.42 -0.03
C ASP A 53 -5.80 7.74 1.30
N ALA A 54 -5.34 6.48 1.28
CA ALA A 54 -5.02 5.73 2.50
C ALA A 54 -4.08 4.54 2.30
N VAL A 55 -3.54 4.03 3.41
CA VAL A 55 -2.77 2.77 3.48
C VAL A 55 -3.43 1.81 4.48
N LEU A 56 -3.72 0.59 4.06
CA LEU A 56 -4.20 -0.50 4.89
C LEU A 56 -3.09 -1.53 5.09
N LEU A 57 -3.03 -2.13 6.28
CA LEU A 57 -1.95 -3.02 6.68
C LEU A 57 -2.51 -4.33 7.22
N SER A 58 -1.92 -5.46 6.86
CA SER A 58 -2.20 -6.71 7.56
C SER A 58 -1.65 -6.68 9.00
N PRO A 59 -2.15 -7.52 9.92
CA PRO A 59 -1.78 -7.50 11.34
C PRO A 59 -0.30 -7.75 11.62
N THR A 60 0.37 -8.44 10.69
CA THR A 60 1.80 -8.78 10.78
C THR A 60 2.73 -7.71 10.21
N SER A 61 2.18 -6.62 9.68
CA SER A 61 2.96 -5.48 9.19
C SER A 61 3.57 -4.69 10.34
N CYS A 62 4.74 -4.09 10.09
CA CYS A 62 5.41 -3.26 11.09
C CYS A 62 4.64 -1.97 11.39
N ASP A 63 4.85 -1.42 12.59
CA ASP A 63 4.15 -0.23 13.06
C ASP A 63 4.52 1.01 12.21
N PRO A 64 3.54 1.71 11.60
CA PRO A 64 3.77 2.95 10.86
C PRO A 64 4.46 4.03 11.68
N LEU A 65 4.23 4.06 12.99
CA LEU A 65 4.80 5.07 13.89
C LEU A 65 6.20 4.73 14.39
N TYR A 66 6.79 3.63 13.93
CA TYR A 66 8.19 3.33 14.23
C TYR A 66 9.10 4.45 13.68
N ARG A 67 10.11 4.84 14.48
CA ARG A 67 11.00 5.99 14.19
C ARG A 67 11.59 5.98 12.78
N ARG A 68 11.89 4.81 12.23
CA ARG A 68 12.47 4.66 10.89
C ARG A 68 11.44 4.92 9.80
N THR A 69 10.22 4.40 9.94
CA THR A 69 9.09 4.66 9.05
C THR A 69 8.75 6.15 9.01
N VAL A 70 8.67 6.79 10.18
CA VAL A 70 8.40 8.24 10.30
C VAL A 70 9.48 9.06 9.57
N ARG A 71 10.75 8.72 9.77
CA ARG A 71 11.86 9.45 9.13
C ARG A 71 11.91 9.24 7.63
N VAL A 72 11.76 8.01 7.14
CA VAL A 72 11.84 7.69 5.71
C VAL A 72 10.64 8.26 4.96
N SER A 73 9.46 8.25 5.59
CA SER A 73 8.26 8.88 5.04
C SER A 73 8.32 10.40 5.01
N MET A 74 9.34 11.03 5.61
CA MET A 74 9.41 12.47 5.82
C MET A 74 8.17 13.01 6.56
N GLY A 75 7.69 12.24 7.55
CA GLY A 75 6.52 12.59 8.37
C GLY A 75 5.16 12.36 7.70
N GLN A 76 5.10 11.89 6.44
CA GLN A 76 3.83 11.68 5.73
C GLN A 76 2.95 10.60 6.37
N VAL A 77 3.53 9.71 7.19
CA VAL A 77 2.77 8.74 7.99
C VAL A 77 1.78 9.38 8.97
N PHE A 78 1.96 10.67 9.31
CA PHE A 78 1.00 11.40 10.14
C PHE A 78 -0.16 12.02 9.34
N SER A 79 0.01 12.18 8.02
CA SER A 79 -0.96 12.86 7.15
C SER A 79 -1.82 11.88 6.34
N VAL A 80 -1.24 10.76 5.93
CA VAL A 80 -1.97 9.71 5.19
C VAL A 80 -2.74 8.83 6.18
N PRO A 81 -4.08 8.77 6.10
CA PRO A 81 -4.87 7.85 6.90
C PRO A 81 -4.41 6.39 6.73
N TYR A 82 -4.41 5.64 7.83
CA TYR A 82 -4.14 4.21 7.78
C TYR A 82 -4.95 3.46 8.83
N ALA A 83 -5.17 2.17 8.56
CA ALA A 83 -5.80 1.22 9.47
C ALA A 83 -5.17 -0.16 9.28
N PHE A 84 -5.38 -1.03 10.27
CA PHE A 84 -5.06 -2.45 10.16
C PHE A 84 -6.32 -3.22 9.76
N LEU A 85 -6.16 -4.20 8.88
CA LEU A 85 -7.17 -5.19 8.56
C LEU A 85 -6.99 -6.34 9.56
N GLU A 86 -7.76 -6.34 10.65
CA GLU A 86 -7.54 -7.20 11.83
C GLU A 86 -7.66 -8.70 11.50
N GLU A 87 -8.68 -9.07 10.74
CA GLU A 87 -8.86 -10.42 10.22
C GLU A 87 -8.12 -10.53 8.88
N TRP A 88 -7.13 -11.41 8.78
CA TRP A 88 -6.32 -11.56 7.57
C TRP A 88 -6.25 -13.03 7.14
N PRO A 89 -6.54 -13.35 5.87
CA PRO A 89 -6.74 -12.44 4.73
C PRO A 89 -8.19 -11.98 4.47
N GLU A 90 -9.16 -12.32 5.33
CA GLU A 90 -10.58 -11.97 5.19
C GLU A 90 -10.85 -10.47 5.08
N GLY A 91 -10.02 -9.61 5.67
CA GLY A 91 -10.15 -8.15 5.57
C GLY A 91 -10.08 -7.60 4.14
N ILE A 92 -9.58 -8.37 3.17
CA ILE A 92 -9.66 -8.02 1.75
C ILE A 92 -11.12 -7.95 1.29
N ASP A 93 -11.99 -8.82 1.82
CA ASP A 93 -13.40 -8.83 1.48
C ASP A 93 -14.13 -7.59 2.04
N GLU A 94 -13.66 -7.00 3.14
CA GLU A 94 -14.13 -5.68 3.62
C GLU A 94 -13.79 -4.58 2.61
N VAL A 95 -12.56 -4.58 2.08
CA VAL A 95 -12.11 -3.62 1.06
C VAL A 95 -12.97 -3.73 -0.20
N ARG A 96 -13.27 -4.96 -0.65
CA ARG A 96 -14.15 -5.23 -1.80
C ARG A 96 -15.59 -4.82 -1.53
N ALA A 97 -16.11 -5.12 -0.35
CA ALA A 97 -17.46 -4.71 0.07
C ALA A 97 -17.62 -3.18 0.12
N ALA A 98 -16.54 -2.44 0.38
CA ALA A 98 -16.50 -0.98 0.29
C ALA A 98 -16.47 -0.42 -1.16
N GLY A 99 -16.54 -1.31 -2.16
CA GLY A 99 -16.64 -1.00 -3.58
C GLY A 99 -15.30 -0.87 -4.31
N PHE A 100 -14.19 -1.28 -3.68
CA PHE A 100 -12.88 -1.24 -4.31
C PHE A 100 -12.63 -2.48 -5.16
N ARG A 101 -12.13 -2.27 -6.38
CA ARG A 101 -11.47 -3.32 -7.15
C ARG A 101 -10.07 -3.53 -6.58
N VAL A 102 -9.79 -4.75 -6.14
CA VAL A 102 -8.52 -5.13 -5.52
C VAL A 102 -7.57 -5.70 -6.57
N LEU A 103 -6.44 -5.02 -6.76
CA LEU A 103 -5.40 -5.37 -7.72
C LEU A 103 -4.17 -5.92 -7.00
N ALA A 104 -3.92 -7.23 -7.09
CA ALA A 104 -2.76 -7.88 -6.50
C ALA A 104 -1.51 -7.71 -7.36
N LEU A 105 -0.48 -7.02 -6.84
CA LEU A 105 0.79 -6.87 -7.54
C LEU A 105 1.66 -8.11 -7.38
N THR A 106 2.01 -8.72 -8.51
CA THR A 106 2.86 -9.91 -8.61
C THR A 106 3.78 -9.84 -9.83
N PRO A 107 5.02 -10.36 -9.79
CA PRO A 107 5.88 -10.42 -10.96
C PRO A 107 5.48 -11.51 -11.97
N ALA A 108 4.45 -12.31 -11.68
CA ALA A 108 4.03 -13.42 -12.53
C ALA A 108 3.74 -12.99 -13.97
N GLY A 109 4.34 -13.68 -14.96
CA GLY A 109 4.25 -13.30 -16.37
C GLY A 109 2.84 -13.34 -16.97
N ALA A 110 1.93 -14.10 -16.36
CA ALA A 110 0.51 -14.18 -16.77
C ALA A 110 -0.35 -13.02 -16.22
N ALA A 111 0.18 -12.19 -15.32
CA ALA A 111 -0.54 -11.05 -14.77
C ALA A 111 -0.64 -9.90 -15.78
N THR A 112 -1.74 -9.16 -15.72
CA THR A 112 -1.99 -8.00 -16.58
C THR A 112 -0.96 -6.92 -16.35
N ASP A 113 -0.42 -6.33 -17.42
CA ASP A 113 0.49 -5.19 -17.28
C ASP A 113 -0.27 -3.98 -16.75
N LEU A 114 0.19 -3.43 -15.61
CA LEU A 114 -0.41 -2.29 -14.96
C LEU A 114 -0.49 -1.06 -15.88
N ALA A 115 0.46 -0.90 -16.82
CA ALA A 115 0.44 0.19 -17.80
C ALA A 115 -0.72 0.09 -18.81
N GLN A 116 -1.28 -1.11 -18.98
CA GLN A 116 -2.41 -1.36 -19.89
C GLN A 116 -3.76 -1.26 -19.18
N LEU A 117 -3.75 -1.24 -17.84
CA LEU A 117 -4.96 -1.13 -17.06
C LEU A 117 -5.69 0.19 -17.37
N ARG A 118 -7.01 0.11 -17.44
CA ARG A 118 -7.90 1.26 -17.56
C ARG A 118 -8.77 1.29 -16.32
N VAL A 119 -8.70 2.39 -15.60
CA VAL A 119 -9.47 2.62 -14.37
C VAL A 119 -10.35 3.84 -14.62
N GLY A 120 -11.64 3.69 -14.35
CA GLY A 120 -12.59 4.81 -14.47
C GLY A 120 -12.26 5.94 -13.49
N ALA A 121 -12.72 7.16 -13.80
CA ALA A 121 -12.52 8.31 -12.91
C ALA A 121 -13.13 8.07 -11.51
N ASP A 122 -14.31 7.44 -11.48
CA ASP A 122 -15.07 7.16 -10.25
C ASP A 122 -14.86 5.73 -9.70
N GLU A 123 -14.09 4.89 -10.41
CA GLU A 123 -13.82 3.51 -9.97
C GLU A 123 -12.89 3.54 -8.76
N LYS A 124 -13.26 2.85 -7.67
CA LYS A 124 -12.39 2.73 -6.49
C LYS A 124 -11.39 1.60 -6.68
N VAL A 125 -10.11 1.84 -6.39
CA VAL A 125 -9.04 0.86 -6.59
C VAL A 125 -8.18 0.71 -5.35
N ALA A 126 -7.93 -0.55 -4.98
CA ALA A 126 -7.00 -0.95 -3.94
C ALA A 126 -5.81 -1.67 -4.56
N LEU A 127 -4.61 -1.11 -4.39
CA LEU A 127 -3.36 -1.72 -4.83
C LEU A 127 -2.78 -2.58 -3.70
N LEU A 128 -2.70 -3.88 -3.91
CA LEU A 128 -2.28 -4.86 -2.91
C LEU A 128 -0.84 -5.30 -3.16
N PHE A 129 0.02 -5.18 -2.15
CA PHE A 129 1.44 -5.50 -2.19
C PHE A 129 1.83 -6.49 -1.11
N GLY A 130 2.72 -7.42 -1.46
CA GLY A 130 3.22 -8.44 -0.56
C GLY A 130 4.47 -8.05 0.22
N ALA A 131 4.89 -8.98 1.08
CA ALA A 131 6.14 -8.87 1.82
C ALA A 131 7.36 -8.99 0.90
N GLU A 132 8.50 -8.47 1.35
CA GLU A 132 9.79 -8.71 0.70
C GLU A 132 10.15 -10.19 0.74
N GLY A 133 10.44 -10.77 -0.43
CA GLY A 133 10.80 -12.19 -0.55
C GLY A 133 9.63 -13.00 -1.13
N PRO A 134 8.72 -13.53 -0.30
CA PRO A 134 7.65 -14.40 -0.77
C PRO A 134 6.58 -13.65 -1.57
N GLY A 135 6.53 -12.31 -1.48
CA GLY A 135 5.49 -11.52 -2.14
C GLY A 135 4.13 -11.72 -1.46
N LEU A 136 3.07 -11.68 -2.26
CA LEU A 136 1.71 -11.95 -1.79
C LEU A 136 1.52 -13.45 -1.61
N THR A 137 0.79 -13.85 -0.57
CA THR A 137 0.36 -15.24 -0.43
C THR A 137 -0.65 -15.61 -1.52
N GLU A 138 -0.71 -16.89 -1.91
CA GLU A 138 -1.69 -17.35 -2.91
C GLU A 138 -3.14 -17.15 -2.44
N GLU A 139 -3.40 -17.28 -1.13
CA GLU A 139 -4.72 -17.02 -0.56
C GLU A 139 -5.14 -15.56 -0.78
N VAL A 140 -4.22 -14.62 -0.52
CA VAL A 140 -4.45 -13.20 -0.75
C VAL A 140 -4.63 -12.88 -2.23
N MET A 141 -3.82 -13.47 -3.11
CA MET A 141 -4.00 -13.31 -4.55
C MET A 141 -5.32 -13.91 -5.05
N ALA A 142 -5.81 -14.99 -4.44
CA ALA A 142 -7.09 -15.59 -4.79
C ALA A 142 -8.31 -14.75 -4.36
N ARG A 143 -8.16 -13.90 -3.34
CA ARG A 143 -9.18 -12.94 -2.90
C ARG A 143 -9.17 -11.61 -3.67
N SER A 144 -8.14 -11.37 -4.48
CA SER A 144 -8.06 -10.17 -5.34
C SER A 144 -8.89 -10.33 -6.61
N ASP A 145 -9.39 -9.22 -7.16
CA ASP A 145 -10.18 -9.25 -8.39
C ASP A 145 -9.31 -9.44 -9.63
N GLU A 146 -8.06 -8.95 -9.60
CA GLU A 146 -7.11 -9.12 -10.69
C GLU A 146 -5.66 -9.13 -10.22
N ARG A 147 -4.85 -10.00 -10.83
CA ARG A 147 -3.40 -10.00 -10.68
C ARG A 147 -2.78 -9.06 -11.71
N VAL A 148 -2.02 -8.08 -11.25
CA VAL A 148 -1.35 -7.10 -12.10
C VAL A 148 0.16 -7.12 -11.88
N ARG A 149 0.94 -6.71 -12.88
CA ARG A 149 2.39 -6.64 -12.82
C ARG A 149 2.92 -5.31 -13.33
N ILE A 150 4.10 -4.94 -12.86
CA ILE A 150 4.92 -3.91 -13.51
C ILE A 150 5.83 -4.64 -14.50
N ALA A 151 5.72 -4.35 -15.79
CA ALA A 151 6.56 -5.01 -16.79
C ALA A 151 8.05 -4.68 -16.58
N MET A 152 8.87 -5.71 -16.37
CA MET A 152 10.31 -5.60 -16.16
C MET A 152 11.09 -5.83 -17.46
N ALA A 153 12.29 -5.26 -17.53
CA ALA A 153 13.26 -5.60 -18.56
C ALA A 153 13.75 -7.05 -18.39
N ALA A 154 14.27 -7.65 -19.47
CA ALA A 154 14.75 -9.02 -19.46
C ALA A 154 15.87 -9.22 -18.40
N GLY A 155 15.75 -10.29 -17.62
CA GLY A 155 16.72 -10.66 -16.57
C GLY A 155 16.54 -9.94 -15.23
N VAL A 156 15.46 -9.17 -15.04
CA VAL A 156 15.09 -8.54 -13.77
C VAL A 156 13.74 -9.07 -13.31
N ASP A 157 13.75 -9.78 -12.17
CA ASP A 157 12.55 -10.50 -11.71
C ASP A 157 11.58 -9.61 -10.91
N SER A 158 12.10 -8.62 -10.17
CA SER A 158 11.27 -7.80 -9.28
C SER A 158 11.89 -6.45 -8.92
N LEU A 159 11.06 -5.56 -8.38
CA LEU A 159 11.48 -4.31 -7.74
C LEU A 159 11.37 -4.45 -6.22
N ASN A 160 12.15 -3.62 -5.50
CA ASN A 160 11.87 -3.34 -4.10
C ASN A 160 10.41 -2.87 -3.91
N VAL A 161 9.73 -3.35 -2.88
CA VAL A 161 8.28 -3.07 -2.68
C VAL A 161 7.95 -1.57 -2.56
N GLY A 162 8.83 -0.76 -1.97
CA GLY A 162 8.66 0.69 -1.93
C GLY A 162 8.76 1.34 -3.31
N ALA A 163 9.67 0.85 -4.17
CA ALA A 163 9.79 1.30 -5.55
C ALA A 163 8.60 0.83 -6.41
N ALA A 164 8.18 -0.43 -6.24
CA ALA A 164 6.99 -0.97 -6.90
C ALA A 164 5.74 -0.16 -6.52
N ALA A 165 5.57 0.16 -5.24
CA ALA A 165 4.49 1.01 -4.76
C ALA A 165 4.52 2.40 -5.40
N ALA A 166 5.69 3.03 -5.49
CA ALA A 166 5.82 4.33 -6.16
C ALA A 166 5.40 4.27 -7.64
N VAL A 167 5.84 3.26 -8.38
CA VAL A 167 5.46 3.11 -9.80
C VAL A 167 3.95 2.86 -9.92
N ALA A 168 3.39 1.94 -9.15
CA ALA A 168 1.98 1.61 -9.22
C ALA A 168 1.06 2.77 -8.80
N CYS A 169 1.43 3.48 -7.74
CA CYS A 169 0.72 4.69 -7.32
C CYS A 169 0.82 5.79 -8.39
N TRP A 170 1.95 5.92 -9.09
CA TRP A 170 2.07 6.91 -10.18
C TRP A 170 1.17 6.59 -11.37
N VAL A 171 1.06 5.30 -11.73
CA VAL A 171 0.20 4.84 -12.82
C VAL A 171 -1.29 5.07 -12.50
N LEU A 172 -1.72 4.76 -11.26
CA LEU A 172 -3.15 4.78 -10.90
C LEU A 172 -3.62 6.00 -10.09
N GLY A 173 -2.69 6.78 -9.55
CA GLY A 173 -2.98 7.90 -8.66
C GLY A 173 -3.20 9.23 -9.36
N ARG A 174 -2.87 9.33 -10.65
CA ARG A 174 -3.24 10.49 -11.47
C ARG A 174 -4.73 10.40 -11.80
N ARG A 175 -5.54 11.23 -11.14
CA ARG A 175 -6.89 11.54 -11.59
C ARG A 175 -6.78 12.57 -12.73
N PRO A 176 -7.48 12.40 -13.87
CA PRO A 176 -7.58 13.45 -14.88
C PRO A 176 -8.21 14.73 -14.30
#